data_AF-A0A315R212-F1
#
_entry.id   AF-A0A315R212-F1
#
_cell.length_a   1.000
_cell.length_b   1.000
_cell.length_c   1.000
_cell.angle_alpha   90.00
_cell.angle_beta   90.00
_cell.angle_gamma   90.00
#
_symmetry.space_group_name_H-M   'P 1'
#
loop_
_entity.id
_entity.type
_entity.pdbx_description
1 polymer ?
#
loop_
_entity_poly.entity_id
_entity_poly.type
_entity_poly.pdbx_seq_one_letter_code
_entity_poly.pdbx_strand_id
1 'polypeptide(L)'
;SETKVKGLINLLASNEQFSYTTGISHLSLLSQEKQDSASRIIDDLRYDGKFSTRGKSFNSHLWLVNKLYTDYKELVYNIEKNYYISIENNKLMGLPINIEFKRDDLSAEYIIKAIFSNKKPFKLWGYADKIDDGYYKVLAVDLHNGNQGNKINFEITKDFISIYLSKKNCGNTIARLVCNIQQYLDSQIKVWGGKDDELF
;
A
#
# COMPACT_ATOMS: atom_id res chain seq x y z
N SER A 1 18.33 -17.22 7.01
CA SER A 1 17.70 -16.14 7.82
C SER A 1 16.27 -15.89 7.36
N GLU A 2 16.00 -15.89 6.06
CA GLU A 2 14.67 -15.71 5.45
C GLU A 2 13.59 -16.67 5.98
N THR A 3 13.92 -17.96 6.16
CA THR A 3 12.98 -18.96 6.72
C THR A 3 12.52 -18.64 8.14
N LYS A 4 13.38 -18.02 8.96
CA LYS A 4 13.04 -17.63 10.33
C LYS A 4 12.16 -16.38 10.35
N VAL A 5 12.40 -15.44 9.44
CA VAL A 5 11.55 -14.25 9.27
C VAL A 5 10.16 -14.66 8.77
N LYS A 6 10.09 -15.52 7.73
CA LYS A 6 8.84 -16.13 7.27
C LYS A 6 8.13 -16.89 8.39
N GLY A 7 8.87 -17.66 9.21
CA GLY A 7 8.33 -18.34 10.38
C GLY A 7 7.73 -17.41 11.44
N LEU A 8 8.41 -16.29 11.75
CA LEU A 8 7.92 -15.30 12.70
C LEU A 8 6.68 -14.55 12.17
N ILE A 9 6.71 -14.15 10.89
CA ILE A 9 5.57 -13.51 10.23
C ILE A 9 4.38 -14.46 10.23
N ASN A 10 4.59 -15.74 9.87
CA ASN A 10 3.54 -16.74 9.88
C ASN A 10 2.98 -16.96 11.30
N LEU A 11 3.82 -16.98 12.32
CA LEU A 11 3.37 -17.13 13.72
C LEU A 11 2.49 -15.96 14.16
N LEU A 12 2.88 -14.72 13.85
CA LEU A 12 2.10 -13.52 14.15
C LEU A 12 0.81 -13.45 13.31
N ALA A 13 0.88 -13.83 12.04
CA ALA A 13 -0.25 -13.86 11.12
C ALA A 13 -1.27 -14.97 11.46
N SER A 14 -0.83 -16.06 12.08
CA SER A 14 -1.68 -17.19 12.47
C SER A 14 -2.42 -17.01 13.81
N ASN A 15 -2.06 -15.98 14.59
CA ASN A 15 -2.69 -15.72 15.87
C ASN A 15 -3.86 -14.75 15.69
N GLU A 16 -5.09 -15.22 15.88
CA GLU A 16 -6.33 -14.44 15.67
C GLU A 16 -6.38 -13.11 16.43
N GLN A 17 -5.66 -12.99 17.56
CA GLN A 17 -5.63 -11.74 18.34
C GLN A 17 -4.72 -10.67 17.74
N PHE A 18 -3.71 -11.06 16.95
CA PHE A 18 -2.66 -10.17 16.47
C PHE A 18 -2.53 -10.12 14.95
N SER A 19 -3.16 -11.06 14.25
CA SER A 19 -3.07 -11.27 12.81
C SER A 19 -3.36 -10.00 12.03
N TYR A 20 -4.41 -9.26 12.41
CA TYR A 20 -4.88 -8.06 11.70
C TYR A 20 -4.32 -6.73 12.25
N THR A 21 -3.62 -6.76 13.39
CA THR A 21 -3.06 -5.57 14.05
C THR A 21 -1.54 -5.46 13.90
N THR A 22 -0.89 -6.47 13.32
CA THR A 22 0.57 -6.57 13.27
C THR A 22 1.09 -6.23 11.87
N GLY A 23 1.35 -4.94 11.65
CA GLY A 23 2.06 -4.45 10.47
C GLY A 23 3.59 -4.45 10.65
N ILE A 24 4.33 -4.72 9.58
CA ILE A 24 5.79 -4.53 9.58
C ILE A 24 6.08 -3.05 9.37
N SER A 25 6.50 -2.36 10.43
CA SER A 25 6.83 -0.92 10.37
C SER A 25 8.32 -0.65 10.11
N HIS A 26 9.19 -1.61 10.47
CA HIS A 26 10.64 -1.51 10.38
C HIS A 26 11.26 -2.88 10.09
N LEU A 27 12.19 -2.93 9.14
CA LEU A 27 12.97 -4.11 8.80
C LEU A 27 14.46 -3.78 8.84
N SER A 28 15.24 -4.57 9.58
CA SER A 28 16.70 -4.49 9.59
C SER A 28 17.29 -5.65 8.78
N LEU A 29 18.03 -5.33 7.73
CA LEU A 29 18.73 -6.27 6.86
C LEU A 29 20.22 -6.26 7.18
N LEU A 30 20.74 -7.38 7.68
CA LEU A 30 22.18 -7.60 7.84
C LEU A 30 22.73 -8.23 6.56
N SER A 31 23.68 -7.58 5.91
CA SER A 31 24.47 -8.17 4.83
C SER A 31 25.97 -8.15 5.17
N GLN A 32 26.66 -9.20 4.76
CA GLN A 32 28.08 -9.40 5.00
C GLN A 32 28.64 -10.28 3.87
N GLU A 33 29.73 -9.83 3.24
CA GLU A 33 30.47 -10.65 2.30
C GLU A 33 31.27 -11.73 3.05
N LYS A 34 31.25 -12.97 2.54
CA LYS A 34 31.79 -14.14 3.24
C LYS A 34 33.29 -14.03 3.59
N GLN A 35 34.06 -13.21 2.87
CA GLN A 35 35.51 -13.10 3.03
C GLN A 35 35.98 -11.79 3.68
N ASP A 36 35.09 -10.83 3.91
CA ASP A 36 35.47 -9.56 4.52
C ASP A 36 34.54 -9.22 5.70
N SER A 37 35.03 -9.39 6.91
CA SER A 37 34.30 -8.99 8.12
C SER A 37 34.09 -7.47 8.23
N ALA A 38 34.89 -6.67 7.52
CA ALA A 38 34.71 -5.22 7.43
C ALA A 38 33.58 -4.81 6.47
N SER A 39 33.13 -5.69 5.57
CA SER A 39 32.00 -5.46 4.65
C SER A 39 30.63 -5.46 5.34
N ARG A 40 30.57 -5.77 6.65
CA ARG A 40 29.32 -5.86 7.39
C ARG A 40 28.54 -4.54 7.33
N ILE A 41 27.29 -4.64 6.92
CA ILE A 41 26.35 -3.52 6.90
C ILE A 41 24.96 -3.96 7.38
N ILE A 42 24.31 -3.06 8.09
CA ILE A 42 22.94 -3.21 8.58
C ILE A 42 22.13 -2.07 7.97
N ASP A 43 21.23 -2.41 7.05
CA ASP A 43 20.28 -1.48 6.46
C ASP A 43 18.95 -1.56 7.19
N ASP A 44 18.50 -0.41 7.69
CA ASP A 44 17.24 -0.22 8.39
C ASP A 44 16.26 0.46 7.43
N LEU A 45 15.15 -0.22 7.15
CA LEU A 45 14.09 0.21 6.26
C LEU A 45 12.81 0.43 7.05
N ARG A 46 12.18 1.59 6.88
CA ARG A 46 10.90 1.90 7.50
C ARG A 46 9.78 2.01 6.47
N TYR A 47 8.55 1.70 6.89
CA TYR A 47 7.36 1.75 6.04
C TYR A 47 7.10 3.15 5.42
N ASP A 48 7.60 4.21 6.06
CA ASP A 48 7.48 5.60 5.59
C ASP A 48 8.55 5.99 4.55
N GLY A 49 9.32 5.02 4.05
CA GLY A 49 10.37 5.22 3.05
C GLY A 49 11.68 5.75 3.62
N LYS A 50 11.82 5.80 4.96
CA LYS A 50 13.10 6.16 5.58
C LYS A 50 14.08 4.98 5.50
N PHE A 51 15.27 5.28 4.99
CA PHE A 51 16.43 4.39 4.99
C PHE A 51 17.50 4.93 5.94
N SER A 52 18.08 4.04 6.74
CA SER A 52 19.29 4.34 7.51
C SER A 52 20.21 3.14 7.47
N THR A 53 21.51 3.36 7.64
CA THR A 53 22.47 2.27 7.57
C THR A 53 23.56 2.39 8.63
N ARG A 54 24.10 1.26 9.07
CA ARG A 54 25.25 1.14 9.96
C ARG A 54 26.22 0.13 9.37
N GLY A 55 27.42 0.56 9.00
CA GLY A 55 28.42 -0.31 8.41
C GLY A 55 29.50 0.46 7.65
N LYS A 56 30.35 -0.26 6.91
CA LYS A 56 31.45 0.32 6.14
C LYS A 56 31.30 0.21 4.62
N SER A 57 30.24 -0.44 4.12
CA SER A 57 30.02 -0.64 2.68
C SER A 57 28.94 0.29 2.12
N PHE A 58 29.32 1.52 1.76
CA PHE A 58 28.40 2.47 1.11
C PHE A 58 27.81 1.91 -0.20
N ASN A 59 28.60 1.17 -0.98
CA ASN A 59 28.16 0.60 -2.24
C ASN A 59 27.03 -0.42 -2.06
N SER A 60 27.09 -1.25 -1.01
CA SER A 60 26.02 -2.22 -0.70
C SER A 60 24.71 -1.49 -0.33
N HIS A 61 24.79 -0.43 0.47
CA HIS A 61 23.64 0.41 0.80
C HIS A 61 23.04 1.06 -0.46
N LEU A 62 23.89 1.68 -1.29
CA LEU A 62 23.45 2.36 -2.52
C LEU A 62 22.79 1.40 -3.50
N TRP A 63 23.35 0.19 -3.65
CA TRP A 63 22.74 -0.87 -4.47
C TRP A 63 21.33 -1.22 -3.98
N LEU A 64 21.16 -1.42 -2.66
CA LEU A 64 19.86 -1.76 -2.08
C LEU A 64 18.83 -0.64 -2.28
N VAL A 65 19.22 0.61 -2.03
CA VAL A 65 18.35 1.78 -2.26
C VAL A 65 17.92 1.87 -3.72
N ASN A 66 18.86 1.72 -4.66
CA ASN A 66 18.55 1.80 -6.09
C ASN A 66 17.65 0.65 -6.56
N LYS A 67 17.86 -0.57 -6.04
CA LYS A 67 17.01 -1.71 -6.33
C LYS A 67 15.57 -1.44 -5.88
N LEU A 68 15.38 -1.07 -4.62
CA LEU A 68 14.05 -0.81 -4.07
C LEU A 68 13.35 0.38 -4.74
N TYR A 69 14.11 1.41 -5.10
CA TYR A 69 13.58 2.52 -5.88
C TYR A 69 13.08 2.06 -7.25
N THR A 70 13.83 1.19 -7.93
CA THR A 70 13.45 0.63 -9.23
C THR A 70 12.20 -0.23 -9.12
N ASP A 71 12.18 -1.17 -8.17
CA ASP A 71 11.04 -2.05 -7.91
C ASP A 71 9.77 -1.24 -7.60
N TYR A 72 9.88 -0.22 -6.75
CA TYR A 72 8.78 0.69 -6.41
C TYR A 72 8.29 1.51 -7.61
N LYS A 73 9.22 2.02 -8.43
CA LYS A 73 8.89 2.77 -9.64
C LYS A 73 8.14 1.89 -10.65
N GLU A 74 8.57 0.65 -10.82
CA GLU A 74 7.90 -0.32 -11.70
C GLU A 74 6.49 -0.66 -11.20
N LEU A 75 6.32 -0.86 -9.90
CA LEU A 75 5.00 -1.06 -9.29
C LEU A 75 4.06 0.11 -9.57
N VAL A 76 4.48 1.35 -9.31
CA VAL A 76 3.66 2.55 -9.59
C VAL A 76 3.34 2.66 -11.07
N TYR A 77 4.32 2.42 -11.95
CA TYR A 77 4.12 2.45 -13.39
C TYR A 77 3.11 1.40 -13.87
N ASN A 78 3.19 0.17 -13.37
CA ASN A 78 2.26 -0.91 -13.70
C ASN A 78 0.84 -0.58 -13.24
N ILE A 79 0.70 0.02 -12.05
CA ILE A 79 -0.60 0.49 -11.56
C ILE A 79 -1.20 1.51 -12.53
N GLU A 80 -0.42 2.52 -12.90
CA GLU A 80 -0.86 3.61 -13.77
C GLU A 80 -1.13 3.18 -15.21
N LYS A 81 -0.44 2.14 -15.69
CA LYS A 81 -0.61 1.61 -17.05
C LYS A 81 -1.83 0.71 -17.18
N ASN A 82 -2.11 -0.14 -16.19
CA ASN A 82 -3.09 -1.22 -16.33
C ASN A 82 -4.46 -0.91 -15.73
N TYR A 83 -4.54 -0.01 -14.74
CA TYR A 83 -5.77 0.18 -13.94
C TYR A 83 -6.42 1.55 -14.05
N TYR A 84 -5.83 2.49 -14.80
CA TYR A 84 -6.53 3.74 -15.07
C TYR A 84 -7.75 3.47 -15.95
N ILE A 85 -8.88 4.04 -15.58
CA ILE A 85 -10.12 3.89 -16.32
C ILE A 85 -10.22 4.98 -17.37
N SER A 86 -10.36 4.57 -18.63
CA SER A 86 -10.59 5.47 -19.76
C SER A 86 -11.63 4.90 -20.71
N ILE A 87 -12.23 5.78 -21.51
CA ILE A 87 -13.07 5.37 -22.64
C ILE A 87 -12.28 5.67 -23.91
N GLU A 88 -11.91 4.62 -24.62
CA GLU A 88 -11.20 4.71 -25.90
C GLU A 88 -12.00 3.96 -26.95
N ASN A 89 -12.34 4.61 -28.07
CA ASN A 89 -13.14 4.03 -29.16
C ASN A 89 -14.45 3.37 -28.70
N ASN A 90 -15.20 4.03 -27.81
CA ASN A 90 -16.43 3.51 -27.17
C ASN A 90 -16.24 2.20 -26.36
N LYS A 91 -15.01 1.84 -26.01
CA LYS A 91 -14.70 0.73 -25.10
C LYS A 91 -14.18 1.27 -23.78
N LEU A 92 -14.66 0.71 -22.68
CA LEU A 92 -14.10 0.95 -21.36
C LEU A 92 -12.78 0.19 -21.24
N MET A 93 -11.71 0.93 -21.01
CA MET A 93 -10.37 0.44 -20.76
C MET A 93 -10.06 0.59 -19.26
N GLY A 94 -9.20 -0.29 -18.75
CA GLY A 94 -8.82 -0.33 -17.33
C GLY A 94 -9.75 -1.18 -16.47
N LEU A 95 -9.29 -1.44 -15.25
CA LEU A 95 -9.96 -2.29 -14.26
C LEU A 95 -9.90 -1.59 -12.90
N PRO A 96 -10.93 -1.73 -12.06
CA PRO A 96 -10.87 -1.24 -10.69
C PRO A 96 -9.82 -2.02 -9.89
N ILE A 97 -9.21 -1.32 -8.93
CA ILE A 97 -8.34 -1.92 -7.92
C ILE A 97 -9.19 -2.18 -6.68
N ASN A 98 -9.19 -3.41 -6.21
CA ASN A 98 -9.97 -3.82 -5.05
C ASN A 98 -9.04 -4.08 -3.86
N ILE A 99 -9.48 -3.64 -2.69
CA ILE A 99 -8.86 -3.92 -1.40
C ILE A 99 -9.89 -4.64 -0.55
N GLU A 100 -9.57 -5.83 -0.06
CA GLU A 100 -10.43 -6.62 0.83
C GLU A 100 -9.88 -6.61 2.24
N PHE A 101 -10.77 -6.32 3.18
CA PHE A 101 -10.48 -6.45 4.60
C PHE A 101 -10.64 -7.90 5.03
N LYS A 102 -9.74 -8.35 5.91
CA LYS A 102 -9.88 -9.64 6.60
C LYS A 102 -10.48 -9.49 7.99
N ARG A 103 -10.54 -8.26 8.50
CA ARG A 103 -11.31 -7.89 9.69
C ARG A 103 -12.80 -7.78 9.40
N ASP A 104 -13.61 -8.31 10.30
CA ASP A 104 -15.08 -8.23 10.27
C ASP A 104 -15.66 -7.21 11.27
N ASP A 105 -14.81 -6.63 12.14
CA ASP A 105 -15.19 -5.68 13.19
C ASP A 105 -15.23 -4.21 12.72
N LEU A 106 -14.87 -3.95 11.46
CA LEU A 106 -14.87 -2.61 10.89
C LEU A 106 -16.25 -2.27 10.28
N SER A 107 -16.72 -1.04 10.51
CA SER A 107 -17.89 -0.50 9.78
C SER A 107 -17.43 0.34 8.59
N ALA A 108 -18.26 0.43 7.55
CA ALA A 108 -17.98 1.27 6.38
C ALA A 108 -17.78 2.74 6.78
N GLU A 109 -18.56 3.25 7.72
CA GLU A 109 -18.46 4.62 8.25
C GLU A 109 -17.13 4.85 8.97
N TYR A 110 -16.66 3.87 9.74
CA TYR A 110 -15.36 3.93 10.40
C TYR A 110 -14.24 3.99 9.35
N ILE A 111 -14.28 3.12 8.34
CA ILE A 111 -13.32 3.08 7.24
C ILE A 111 -13.29 4.44 6.52
N ILE A 112 -14.46 4.99 6.18
CA ILE A 112 -14.58 6.28 5.51
C ILE A 112 -13.96 7.40 6.35
N LYS A 113 -14.29 7.44 7.64
CA LYS A 113 -13.77 8.46 8.56
C LYS A 113 -12.26 8.32 8.76
N ALA A 114 -11.74 7.10 8.81
CA ALA A 114 -10.31 6.86 8.96
C ALA A 114 -9.53 7.33 7.73
N ILE A 115 -9.99 6.96 6.53
CA ILE A 115 -9.27 7.20 5.27
C ILE A 115 -9.44 8.63 4.75
N PHE A 116 -10.67 9.18 4.75
CA PHE A 116 -11.01 10.42 4.02
C PHE A 116 -11.11 11.68 4.91
N SER A 117 -10.63 11.62 6.16
CA SER A 117 -10.69 12.76 7.10
C SER A 117 -9.59 13.81 6.92
N ASN A 118 -8.76 13.73 5.88
CA ASN A 118 -7.58 14.58 5.68
C ASN A 118 -6.57 14.54 6.85
N LYS A 119 -6.58 13.47 7.66
CA LYS A 119 -5.63 13.29 8.75
C LYS A 119 -4.48 12.38 8.31
N LYS A 120 -3.34 12.53 9.00
CA LYS A 120 -2.27 11.52 8.91
C LYS A 120 -2.85 10.18 9.39
N PRO A 121 -2.50 9.05 8.75
CA PRO A 121 -1.47 8.92 7.71
C PRO A 121 -1.99 9.11 6.26
N PHE A 122 -3.30 9.02 6.03
CA PHE A 122 -3.90 8.86 4.70
C PHE A 122 -3.83 10.11 3.83
N LYS A 123 -4.07 11.30 4.39
CA LYS A 123 -4.10 12.58 3.64
C LYS A 123 -5.02 12.55 2.40
N LEU A 124 -6.06 11.73 2.43
CA LEU A 124 -7.16 11.78 1.46
C LEU A 124 -8.28 12.62 2.07
N TRP A 125 -8.89 13.45 1.24
CA TRP A 125 -10.11 14.16 1.59
C TRP A 125 -11.18 13.83 0.57
N GLY A 126 -12.36 13.45 1.04
CA GLY A 126 -13.46 13.09 0.15
C GLY A 126 -14.81 13.28 0.81
N TYR A 127 -15.82 13.36 -0.04
CA TYR A 127 -17.21 13.41 0.37
C TYR A 127 -17.86 12.06 0.10
N ALA A 128 -18.55 11.51 1.10
CA ALA A 128 -19.16 10.19 1.06
C ALA A 128 -20.68 10.30 0.89
N ASP A 129 -21.19 9.70 -0.17
CA ASP A 129 -22.60 9.52 -0.44
C ASP A 129 -23.03 8.12 -0.03
N LYS A 130 -23.99 8.02 0.91
CA LYS A 130 -24.62 6.74 1.26
C LYS A 130 -25.56 6.34 0.14
N ILE A 131 -25.29 5.22 -0.51
CA ILE A 131 -26.14 4.70 -1.60
C ILE A 131 -27.14 3.68 -1.03
N ASP A 132 -26.68 2.83 -0.12
CA ASP A 132 -27.51 1.87 0.61
C ASP A 132 -26.90 1.60 2.00
N ASP A 133 -27.54 0.76 2.81
CA ASP A 133 -27.02 0.39 4.11
C ASP A 133 -25.69 -0.38 3.99
N GLY A 134 -24.63 0.18 4.59
CA GLY A 134 -23.28 -0.35 4.49
C GLY A 134 -22.60 -0.16 3.12
N TYR A 135 -23.17 0.60 2.18
CA TYR A 135 -22.58 0.85 0.86
C TYR A 135 -22.50 2.35 0.53
N TYR A 136 -21.27 2.81 0.28
CA TYR A 136 -20.96 4.23 0.10
C TYR A 136 -20.15 4.47 -1.17
N LYS A 137 -20.40 5.60 -1.82
CA LYS A 137 -19.55 6.16 -2.87
C LYS A 137 -18.79 7.35 -2.33
N VAL A 138 -17.48 7.39 -2.54
CA VAL A 138 -16.64 8.50 -2.11
C VAL A 138 -15.90 9.08 -3.29
N LEU A 139 -16.11 10.38 -3.52
CA LEU A 139 -15.27 11.17 -4.41
C LEU A 139 -14.18 11.84 -3.58
N ALA A 140 -12.93 11.45 -3.76
CA ALA A 140 -11.83 11.96 -2.97
C ALA A 140 -10.68 12.53 -3.80
N VAL A 141 -9.83 13.32 -3.14
CA VAL A 141 -8.60 13.90 -3.67
C VAL A 141 -7.42 13.56 -2.75
N ASP A 142 -6.27 13.25 -3.34
CA ASP A 142 -5.01 13.09 -2.60
C ASP A 142 -4.41 14.46 -2.33
N LEU A 143 -4.26 14.80 -1.05
CA LEU A 143 -3.72 16.08 -0.60
C LEU A 143 -2.20 16.02 -0.36
N HIS A 144 -1.55 14.94 -0.77
CA HIS A 144 -0.09 14.87 -0.76
C HIS A 144 0.53 15.72 -1.86
N ASN A 145 1.62 16.40 -1.52
CA ASN A 145 2.37 17.30 -2.40
C ASN A 145 2.62 16.65 -3.77
N GLY A 146 2.12 17.27 -4.84
CA GLY A 146 2.34 16.83 -6.24
C GLY A 146 1.08 16.38 -6.98
N ASN A 147 0.06 15.89 -6.27
CA ASN A 147 -1.22 15.51 -6.88
C ASN A 147 -2.20 16.68 -6.80
N GLN A 148 -2.13 17.60 -7.78
CA GLN A 148 -3.02 18.75 -7.88
C GLN A 148 -4.47 18.31 -8.16
N GLY A 149 -5.21 17.93 -7.11
CA GLY A 149 -6.67 17.78 -7.17
C GLY A 149 -7.19 16.67 -8.09
N ASN A 150 -6.37 15.66 -8.40
CA ASN A 150 -6.82 14.50 -9.16
C ASN A 150 -7.85 13.73 -8.32
N LYS A 151 -9.03 13.56 -8.91
CA LYS A 151 -10.16 12.92 -8.26
C LYS A 151 -10.06 11.41 -8.42
N ILE A 152 -10.24 10.70 -7.32
CA ILE A 152 -10.31 9.25 -7.28
C ILE A 152 -11.68 8.89 -6.74
N ASN A 153 -12.38 7.98 -7.43
CA ASN A 153 -13.66 7.48 -6.98
C ASN A 153 -13.45 6.17 -6.23
N PHE A 154 -14.20 6.02 -5.15
CA PHE A 154 -14.20 4.83 -4.32
C PHE A 154 -15.62 4.32 -4.14
N GLU A 155 -15.76 3.00 -4.12
CA GLU A 155 -16.92 2.31 -3.59
C GLU A 155 -16.49 1.55 -2.34
N ILE A 156 -17.25 1.65 -1.26
CA ILE A 156 -16.82 1.19 0.06
C ILE A 156 -17.94 0.43 0.75
N THR A 157 -17.58 -0.74 1.23
CA THR A 157 -18.36 -1.54 2.19
C THR A 157 -17.51 -1.82 3.43
N LYS A 158 -18.06 -2.57 4.38
CA LYS A 158 -17.24 -3.09 5.49
C LYS A 158 -16.20 -4.13 5.05
N ASP A 159 -16.45 -4.84 3.94
CA ASP A 159 -15.65 -5.99 3.50
C ASP A 159 -14.61 -5.59 2.43
N PHE A 160 -14.90 -4.57 1.61
CA PHE A 160 -13.98 -4.14 0.55
C PHE A 160 -14.06 -2.65 0.20
N ILE A 161 -12.99 -2.17 -0.45
CA ILE A 161 -12.91 -0.89 -1.16
C ILE A 161 -12.60 -1.18 -2.63
N SER A 162 -13.42 -0.67 -3.54
CA SER A 162 -13.10 -0.62 -4.98
C SER A 162 -12.69 0.78 -5.38
N ILE A 163 -11.55 0.88 -6.07
CA ILE A 163 -10.89 2.14 -6.43
C ILE A 163 -10.89 2.30 -7.94
N TYR A 164 -11.43 3.42 -8.40
CA TYR A 164 -11.57 3.77 -9.80
C TYR A 164 -10.61 4.92 -10.09
N LEU A 165 -9.46 4.57 -10.67
CA LEU A 165 -8.42 5.52 -11.02
C LEU A 165 -8.80 6.31 -12.26
N SER A 166 -8.71 7.64 -12.18
CA SER A 166 -8.80 8.51 -13.34
C SER A 166 -7.41 8.66 -14.00
N LYS A 167 -7.41 9.05 -15.28
CA LYS A 167 -6.17 9.35 -16.01
C LYS A 167 -5.40 10.47 -15.30
N LYS A 168 -4.16 10.18 -14.87
CA LYS A 168 -3.09 11.04 -14.29
C LYS A 168 -2.65 10.62 -12.87
N ASN A 169 -1.37 10.27 -12.74
CA ASN A 169 -0.51 10.26 -11.53
C ASN A 169 -1.14 9.83 -10.18
N CYS A 170 -1.98 8.79 -10.17
CA CYS A 170 -2.58 8.27 -8.94
C CYS A 170 -1.95 6.95 -8.46
N GLY A 171 -0.96 6.39 -9.17
CA GLY A 171 -0.37 5.09 -8.79
C GLY A 171 0.36 5.14 -7.45
N ASN A 172 1.10 6.22 -7.18
CA ASN A 172 1.71 6.46 -5.88
C ASN A 172 0.65 6.59 -4.78
N THR A 173 -0.49 7.23 -5.06
CA THR A 173 -1.61 7.33 -4.10
C THR A 173 -2.11 5.95 -3.70
N ILE A 174 -2.23 5.01 -4.65
CA ILE A 174 -2.62 3.62 -4.35
C ILE A 174 -1.58 2.92 -3.50
N ALA A 175 -0.30 2.97 -3.88
CA ALA A 175 0.76 2.33 -3.10
C ALA A 175 0.82 2.86 -1.65
N ARG A 176 0.65 4.17 -1.47
CA ARG A 176 0.57 4.80 -0.14
C ARG A 176 -0.69 4.43 0.62
N LEU A 177 -1.83 4.36 -0.07
CA LEU A 177 -3.10 3.95 0.54
C LEU A 177 -2.99 2.52 1.08
N VAL A 178 -2.54 1.57 0.25
CA VAL A 178 -2.33 0.16 0.63
C VAL A 178 -1.41 0.05 1.84
N CYS A 179 -0.24 0.70 1.79
CA CYS A 179 0.70 0.71 2.92
C CYS A 179 0.05 1.27 4.20
N ASN A 180 -0.67 2.39 4.11
CA ASN A 180 -1.32 2.98 5.28
C ASN A 180 -2.47 2.12 5.82
N ILE A 181 -3.24 1.43 4.96
CA ILE A 181 -4.26 0.49 5.43
C ILE A 181 -3.60 -0.67 6.17
N GLN A 182 -2.53 -1.25 5.61
CA GLN A 182 -1.75 -2.32 6.26
C GLN A 182 -1.18 -1.94 7.62
N GLN A 183 -0.80 -0.68 7.80
CA GLN A 183 -0.18 -0.22 9.05
C GLN A 183 -1.20 0.24 10.11
N TYR A 184 -2.37 0.74 9.70
CA TYR A 184 -3.27 1.46 10.61
C TYR A 184 -4.70 0.90 10.70
N LEU A 185 -5.10 0.02 9.80
CA LEU A 185 -6.46 -0.55 9.78
C LEU A 185 -6.44 -2.08 9.83
N ASP A 186 -5.81 -2.72 8.84
CA ASP A 186 -5.79 -4.17 8.70
C ASP A 186 -4.50 -4.60 8.01
N SER A 187 -3.62 -5.30 8.73
CA SER A 187 -2.33 -5.75 8.21
C SER A 187 -2.42 -6.90 7.21
N GLN A 188 -3.59 -7.53 7.03
CA GLN A 188 -3.78 -8.70 6.16
C GLN A 188 -4.69 -8.44 4.96
N ILE A 189 -4.86 -7.17 4.57
CA ILE A 189 -5.63 -6.86 3.37
C ILE A 189 -5.10 -7.63 2.15
N LYS A 190 -6.03 -7.98 1.26
CA LYS A 190 -5.70 -8.46 -0.09
C LYS A 190 -5.94 -7.35 -1.10
N VAL A 191 -5.06 -7.22 -2.09
CA VAL A 191 -5.17 -6.21 -3.14
C VAL A 191 -5.07 -6.85 -4.51
N TRP A 192 -6.07 -6.64 -5.35
CA TRP A 192 -6.10 -7.21 -6.70
C TRP A 192 -6.76 -6.26 -7.70
N GLY A 193 -6.50 -6.51 -8.97
CA GLY A 193 -7.07 -5.77 -10.07
C GLY A 193 -7.92 -6.64 -10.99
N GLY A 194 -9.15 -6.22 -11.28
CA GLY A 194 -10.04 -6.96 -12.17
C GLY A 194 -10.26 -8.44 -11.79
N LYS A 195 -10.04 -9.37 -12.74
CA LYS A 195 -10.23 -10.83 -12.56
C LYS A 195 -8.96 -11.49 -11.99
N ASP A 196 -8.63 -11.13 -10.75
CA ASP A 196 -7.69 -11.83 -9.87
C ASP A 196 -6.18 -11.65 -10.14
N ASP A 197 -5.76 -10.54 -10.78
CA ASP A 197 -4.32 -10.17 -10.78
C ASP A 197 -3.96 -9.56 -9.41
N GLU A 198 -3.28 -10.34 -8.55
CA GLU A 198 -2.75 -9.89 -7.27
C GLU A 198 -1.71 -8.78 -7.49
N LEU A 199 -1.90 -7.64 -6.80
CA LEU A 199 -1.12 -6.42 -7.01
C LEU A 199 -0.02 -6.21 -5.97
N PHE A 200 -0.22 -6.69 -4.74
CA PHE A 200 0.64 -6.47 -3.58
C PHE A 200 0.75 -7.73 -2.73
#